data_AF-A0A954D062-F1
#
_entry.id   AF-A0A954D062-F1
#
_cell.length_a   1.000
_cell.length_b   1.000
_cell.length_c   1.000
_cell.angle_alpha   90.00
_cell.angle_beta   90.00
_cell.angle_gamma   90.00
#
_symmetry.space_group_name_H-M   'P 1'
#
loop_
_entity.id
_entity.type
_entity.pdbx_description
1 polymer ?
#
loop_
_entity_poly.entity_id
_entity_poly.type
_entity_poly.pdbx_seq_one_letter_code
_entity_poly.pdbx_strand_id
1 'polypeptide(L)'
;MKLGKLIGALAIAVLVLPMGSCQSMQRASKDAFVVLTSPGLILMGASADAHAGAKEVRKGYASGGATEIAAFVPLFFYNFVKHTGYCLVHLLDLPLAGLVYPWAEIAQYGPEIVPLDYYQMELFDKPWNDRPWYRGPIGQLPKVETTGAGK
;
A
#
# COMPACT_ATOMS: atom_id res chain seq x y z
N MET A 1 25.52 -15.01 -13.88
CA MET A 1 24.94 -13.67 -14.18
C MET A 1 25.41 -12.68 -13.12
N LYS A 2 25.86 -11.48 -13.50
CA LYS A 2 26.29 -10.45 -12.52
C LYS A 2 25.08 -9.94 -11.73
N LEU A 3 25.19 -9.83 -10.40
CA LEU A 3 24.12 -9.44 -9.47
C LEU A 3 23.30 -8.22 -9.92
N GLY A 4 23.95 -7.20 -10.51
CA GLY A 4 23.26 -6.02 -11.04
C GLY A 4 22.27 -6.29 -12.19
N LYS A 5 22.48 -7.34 -12.99
CA LYS A 5 21.55 -7.75 -14.05
C LYS A 5 20.30 -8.45 -13.48
N LEU A 6 20.45 -9.16 -12.37
CA LEU A 6 19.34 -9.79 -11.64
C LEU A 6 18.46 -8.74 -10.97
N ILE A 7 19.06 -7.74 -10.32
CA ILE A 7 18.33 -6.62 -9.71
C ILE A 7 17.59 -5.82 -10.79
N GLY A 8 18.24 -5.53 -11.93
CA GLY A 8 17.60 -4.83 -13.05
C GLY A 8 16.44 -5.60 -13.66
N ALA A 9 16.58 -6.91 -13.88
CA ALA A 9 15.50 -7.75 -14.39
C ALA A 9 14.33 -7.87 -13.40
N LEU A 10 14.61 -7.96 -12.09
CA LEU A 10 13.59 -8.00 -11.05
C LEU A 10 12.82 -6.68 -10.97
N ALA A 11 13.52 -5.55 -11.04
CA ALA A 11 12.89 -4.23 -11.06
C ALA A 11 11.99 -4.06 -12.29
N ILE A 12 12.44 -4.50 -13.47
CA ILE A 12 11.63 -4.46 -14.69
C ILE A 12 10.41 -5.39 -14.57
N ALA A 13 10.57 -6.60 -14.02
CA ALA A 13 9.44 -7.51 -13.79
C ALA A 13 8.40 -6.89 -12.84
N VAL A 14 8.83 -6.29 -11.73
CA VAL A 14 7.94 -5.60 -10.78
C VAL A 14 7.22 -4.40 -11.42
N LEU A 15 7.87 -3.71 -12.37
CA LEU A 15 7.29 -2.55 -13.07
C LEU A 15 6.37 -2.92 -14.25
N VAL A 16 6.52 -4.12 -14.84
CA VAL A 16 5.75 -4.55 -16.02
C VAL A 16 4.52 -5.40 -15.64
N LEU A 17 4.57 -6.14 -14.52
CA LEU A 17 3.42 -6.91 -13.99
C LEU A 17 2.14 -6.10 -13.72
N PRO A 18 2.17 -4.81 -13.31
CA PRO A 18 0.98 -3.98 -13.12
C PRO A 18 0.21 -3.68 -14.42
N MET A 19 0.80 -3.96 -15.60
CA MET A 19 0.15 -3.76 -16.91
C MET A 19 -0.58 -5.02 -17.42
N GLY A 20 -0.52 -6.13 -16.68
CA GLY A 20 -1.31 -7.33 -16.99
C GLY A 20 -2.80 -7.11 -16.75
N SER A 21 -3.66 -7.65 -17.61
CA SER A 21 -5.13 -7.59 -17.45
C SER A 21 -5.70 -8.52 -16.36
N CYS A 22 -4.84 -9.33 -15.73
CA CYS A 22 -5.18 -10.27 -14.65
C CYS A 22 -5.04 -9.59 -13.29
N GLN A 23 -6.11 -9.61 -12.48
CA GLN A 23 -6.17 -8.93 -11.19
C GLN A 23 -5.15 -9.52 -10.21
N SER A 24 -4.99 -10.85 -10.19
CA SER A 24 -3.97 -11.53 -9.39
C SER A 24 -2.54 -11.07 -9.69
N MET A 25 -2.18 -10.82 -10.96
CA MET A 25 -0.84 -10.31 -11.30
C MET A 25 -0.62 -8.86 -10.88
N GLN A 26 -1.65 -8.02 -10.97
CA GLN A 26 -1.57 -6.64 -10.44
C GLN A 26 -1.38 -6.67 -8.92
N ARG A 27 -2.08 -7.56 -8.21
CA ARG A 27 -1.92 -7.77 -6.77
C ARG A 27 -0.51 -8.26 -6.40
N ALA A 28 -0.01 -9.28 -7.08
CA ALA A 28 1.35 -9.76 -6.88
C ALA A 28 2.40 -8.66 -7.12
N SER A 29 2.18 -7.77 -8.09
CA SER A 29 3.08 -6.63 -8.32
C SER A 29 3.04 -5.60 -7.19
N LYS A 30 1.86 -5.31 -6.63
CA LYS A 30 1.69 -4.44 -5.46
C LYS A 30 2.42 -5.03 -4.26
N ASP A 31 2.17 -6.30 -3.96
CA ASP A 31 2.78 -6.98 -2.83
C ASP A 31 4.31 -7.03 -2.98
N ALA A 32 4.81 -7.31 -4.18
CA ALA A 32 6.25 -7.28 -4.46
C ALA A 32 6.85 -5.89 -4.22
N PHE A 33 6.16 -4.84 -4.68
CA PHE A 33 6.60 -3.46 -4.45
C PHE A 33 6.63 -3.12 -2.95
N VAL A 34 5.56 -3.45 -2.21
CA VAL A 34 5.47 -3.21 -0.76
C VAL A 34 6.56 -3.99 -0.02
N VAL A 35 6.80 -5.25 -0.37
CA VAL A 35 7.86 -6.07 0.24
C VAL A 35 9.23 -5.44 0.00
N LEU A 36 9.55 -5.06 -1.24
CA LEU A 36 10.84 -4.47 -1.60
C LEU A 36 11.08 -3.11 -0.94
N THR A 37 10.02 -2.32 -0.77
CA THR A 37 10.09 -0.98 -0.17
C THR A 37 9.78 -0.97 1.33
N SER A 38 9.47 -2.14 1.92
CA SER A 38 9.00 -2.28 3.29
C SER A 38 9.88 -1.63 4.35
N PRO A 39 11.24 -1.67 4.31
CA PRO A 39 12.03 -1.00 5.34
C PRO A 39 11.77 0.51 5.38
N GLY A 40 11.62 1.13 4.19
CA GLY A 40 11.29 2.54 4.06
C GLY A 40 9.85 2.84 4.49
N LEU A 41 8.89 2.02 4.04
CA LEU A 41 7.48 2.17 4.38
C LEU A 41 7.23 2.04 5.89
N ILE A 42 7.89 1.09 6.55
CA ILE A 42 7.77 0.89 8.00
C ILE A 42 8.29 2.12 8.75
N LEU A 43 9.51 2.58 8.43
CA LEU A 43 10.10 3.72 9.13
C LEU A 43 9.34 5.02 8.89
N MET A 44 8.95 5.28 7.64
CA MET A 44 8.21 6.50 7.27
C MET A 44 6.79 6.48 7.84
N GLY A 45 6.06 5.39 7.69
CA GLY A 45 4.69 5.25 8.22
C GLY A 45 4.67 5.31 9.74
N ALA A 46 5.58 4.60 10.41
CA ALA A 46 5.69 4.65 11.87
C ALA A 46 6.01 6.06 12.39
N SER A 47 6.90 6.78 11.71
CA SER A 47 7.26 8.16 12.08
C SER A 47 6.10 9.13 11.88
N ALA A 48 5.38 9.02 10.75
CA ALA A 48 4.25 9.90 10.43
C ALA A 48 3.09 9.71 11.43
N ASP A 49 2.69 8.46 11.68
CA ASP A 49 1.60 8.14 12.61
C ASP A 49 1.98 8.51 14.06
N ALA A 50 3.23 8.25 14.46
CA ALA A 50 3.70 8.62 15.79
C ALA A 50 3.75 10.14 16.00
N HIS A 51 4.15 10.90 14.97
CA HIS A 51 4.15 12.35 15.02
C HIS A 51 2.73 12.92 15.12
N ALA A 52 1.80 12.39 14.32
CA ALA A 52 0.40 12.78 14.41
C ALA A 52 -0.18 12.49 15.80
N GLY A 53 0.05 11.28 16.33
CA GLY A 53 -0.40 10.90 17.67
C GLY A 53 0.24 11.73 18.79
N ALA A 54 1.54 12.00 18.71
CA ALA A 54 2.25 12.81 19.69
C ALA A 54 1.73 14.25 19.77
N LYS A 55 1.37 14.84 18.62
CA LYS A 55 0.71 16.15 18.57
C LYS A 55 -0.65 16.14 19.27
N GLU A 56 -1.42 15.08 19.12
CA GLU A 56 -2.71 14.95 19.81
C GLU A 56 -2.53 14.77 21.32
N VAL A 57 -1.52 14.01 21.77
CA VAL A 57 -1.17 13.93 23.19
C VAL A 57 -0.79 15.32 23.74
N ARG A 58 0.06 16.05 23.03
CA ARG A 58 0.45 17.42 23.43
C ARG A 58 -0.78 18.31 23.61
N LYS A 59 -1.69 18.30 22.63
CA LYS A 59 -2.95 19.07 22.66
C LYS A 59 -3.84 18.64 23.82
N GLY A 60 -4.01 17.33 24.03
CA GLY A 60 -4.85 16.77 25.09
C GLY A 60 -4.39 17.15 26.49
N TYR A 61 -3.07 17.24 26.71
CA TYR A 61 -2.48 17.69 27.98
C TYR A 61 -2.26 19.21 28.06
N ALA A 62 -2.70 20.00 27.06
CA ALA A 62 -2.43 21.43 26.95
C ALA A 62 -0.95 21.78 27.27
N SER A 63 -0.03 20.97 26.76
CA SER A 63 1.38 20.95 27.19
C SER A 63 2.36 21.37 26.08
N GLY A 64 3.64 21.46 26.41
CA GLY A 64 4.70 21.89 25.49
C GLY A 64 5.30 20.76 24.64
N GLY A 65 6.29 21.10 23.81
CA GLY A 65 6.97 20.16 22.92
C GLY A 65 7.71 19.01 23.63
N ALA A 66 8.06 19.17 24.91
CA ALA A 66 8.66 18.09 25.70
C ALA A 66 7.70 16.88 25.85
N THR A 67 6.40 17.12 26.01
CA THR A 67 5.38 16.06 26.06
C THR A 67 5.21 15.38 24.70
N GLU A 68 5.33 16.14 23.60
CA GLU A 68 5.29 15.60 22.24
C GLU A 68 6.46 14.62 22.02
N ILE A 69 7.69 15.00 22.39
CA ILE A 69 8.87 14.13 22.28
C ILE A 69 8.72 12.88 23.16
N ALA A 70 8.25 13.05 24.40
CA ALA A 70 8.04 11.93 25.31
C ALA A 70 6.97 10.94 24.81
N ALA A 71 5.91 11.45 24.18
CA ALA A 71 4.85 10.64 23.59
C ALA A 71 5.26 9.99 22.27
N PHE A 72 6.12 10.64 21.49
CA PHE A 72 6.56 10.16 20.19
C PHE A 72 7.25 8.79 20.28
N VAL A 73 8.16 8.59 21.23
CA VAL A 73 8.97 7.36 21.31
C VAL A 73 8.12 6.09 21.45
N PRO A 74 7.22 5.95 22.45
CA PRO A 74 6.37 4.76 22.55
C PRO A 74 5.39 4.64 21.37
N LEU A 75 4.87 5.75 20.85
CA LEU A 75 4.01 5.74 19.66
C LEU A 75 4.74 5.27 18.40
N PHE A 76 6.01 5.64 18.25
CA PHE A 76 6.84 5.19 17.14
C PHE A 76 7.01 3.68 17.18
N PHE A 77 7.40 3.10 18.32
CA PHE A 77 7.55 1.65 18.43
C PHE A 77 6.24 0.89 18.22
N TYR A 78 5.14 1.39 18.77
CA TYR A 78 3.82 0.82 18.51
C TYR A 78 3.48 0.81 17.01
N ASN A 79 3.65 1.96 16.34
CA ASN A 79 3.37 2.06 14.91
C ASN A 79 4.38 1.30 14.06
N PHE A 80 5.63 1.16 14.49
CA PHE A 80 6.66 0.36 13.83
C PHE A 80 6.25 -1.12 13.78
N VAL A 81 5.79 -1.67 14.90
CA VAL A 81 5.28 -3.05 14.97
C VAL A 81 4.03 -3.21 14.09
N LYS A 82 3.11 -2.25 14.16
CA LYS A 82 1.89 -2.22 13.32
C LYS A 82 2.21 -2.26 11.82
N HIS A 83 3.08 -1.37 11.35
CA HIS A 83 3.49 -1.31 9.94
C HIS A 83 4.31 -2.54 9.52
N THR A 84 5.13 -3.08 10.42
CA THR A 84 5.83 -4.36 10.16
C THR A 84 4.81 -5.48 9.93
N GLY A 85 3.77 -5.55 10.75
CA GLY A 85 2.67 -6.50 10.58
C GLY A 85 1.97 -6.34 9.23
N TYR A 86 1.69 -5.11 8.79
CA TYR A 86 1.09 -4.86 7.48
C TYR A 86 2.00 -5.32 6.34
N CYS A 87 3.29 -4.96 6.36
CA CYS A 87 4.24 -5.42 5.34
C CYS A 87 4.41 -6.95 5.33
N LEU A 88 4.35 -7.62 6.49
CA LEU A 88 4.40 -9.07 6.60
C LEU A 88 3.21 -9.74 5.92
N VAL A 89 2.00 -9.16 6.01
CA VAL A 89 0.84 -9.68 5.28
C VAL A 89 1.10 -9.67 3.78
N HIS A 90 1.64 -8.57 3.22
CA HIS A 90 1.99 -8.51 1.80
C HIS A 90 3.07 -9.52 1.40
N LEU A 91 4.05 -9.79 2.28
CA LEU A 91 5.06 -10.82 2.05
C LEU A 91 4.43 -12.22 1.94
N LEU A 92 3.44 -12.52 2.78
CA LEU A 92 2.74 -13.78 2.78
C LEU A 92 1.71 -13.90 1.65
N ASP A 93 1.11 -12.79 1.23
CA ASP A 93 0.12 -12.74 0.16
C ASP A 93 0.78 -12.78 -1.23
N LEU A 94 2.04 -12.32 -1.37
CA LEU A 94 2.79 -12.36 -2.62
C LEU A 94 2.82 -13.74 -3.32
N PRO A 95 3.17 -14.86 -2.65
CA PRO A 95 3.11 -16.18 -3.27
C PRO A 95 1.68 -16.63 -3.55
N LEU A 96 0.69 -16.21 -2.75
CA LEU A 96 -0.71 -16.55 -2.97
C LEU A 96 -1.25 -15.84 -4.22
N ALA A 97 -1.05 -14.52 -4.32
CA ALA A 97 -1.42 -13.70 -5.45
C ALA A 97 -0.63 -14.01 -6.73
N GLY A 98 0.65 -14.39 -6.60
CA GLY A 98 1.50 -14.70 -7.75
C GLY A 98 1.34 -16.12 -8.29
N LEU A 99 0.97 -17.09 -7.45
CA LEU A 99 1.02 -18.51 -7.82
C LEU A 99 -0.29 -19.28 -7.59
N VAL A 100 -1.14 -18.87 -6.64
CA VAL A 100 -2.34 -19.64 -6.28
C VAL A 100 -3.60 -19.02 -6.89
N TYR A 101 -3.78 -17.71 -6.69
CA TYR A 101 -4.94 -16.96 -7.17
C TYR A 101 -5.06 -16.87 -8.70
N PRO A 102 -3.97 -16.79 -9.50
CA PRO A 102 -4.07 -16.84 -10.96
C PRO A 102 -4.69 -18.16 -11.46
N TRP A 103 -4.43 -19.28 -10.79
CA TRP A 103 -5.04 -20.56 -11.14
C TRP A 103 -6.54 -20.61 -10.85
N ALA A 104 -6.96 -19.94 -9.76
CA ALA A 104 -8.38 -19.80 -9.44
C ALA A 104 -9.10 -18.87 -10.43
N GLU A 105 -8.45 -17.81 -10.91
CA GLU A 105 -9.01 -16.89 -11.92
C GLU A 105 -9.14 -17.52 -13.32
N ILE A 106 -8.34 -18.55 -13.64
CA ILE A 106 -8.43 -19.28 -14.92
C ILE A 106 -9.66 -20.21 -14.95
N ALA A 107 -10.20 -20.61 -13.80
CA ALA A 107 -11.42 -21.40 -13.75
C ALA A 107 -12.62 -20.55 -14.20
N GLN A 108 -13.40 -21.02 -15.18
CA GLN A 108 -14.57 -20.33 -15.74
C GLN A 108 -15.65 -19.91 -14.71
N TYR A 109 -15.57 -20.41 -13.48
CA TYR A 109 -16.43 -20.08 -12.34
C TYR A 109 -15.63 -19.91 -11.04
N GLY A 110 -14.38 -19.48 -11.14
CA GLY A 110 -13.53 -19.25 -9.97
C GLY A 110 -14.13 -18.21 -9.00
N PRO A 111 -13.90 -18.34 -7.69
CA PRO A 111 -14.33 -17.34 -6.73
C PRO A 111 -13.65 -16.00 -7.04
N GLU A 112 -14.40 -14.90 -6.98
CA GLU A 112 -13.83 -13.55 -7.02
C GLU A 112 -13.00 -13.34 -5.75
N ILE A 113 -11.69 -13.19 -5.91
CA ILE A 113 -10.77 -13.09 -4.79
C ILE A 113 -10.68 -11.64 -4.34
N VAL A 114 -11.48 -11.31 -3.34
CA VAL A 114 -11.51 -9.97 -2.74
C VAL A 114 -10.16 -9.68 -2.04
N PRO A 115 -9.56 -8.49 -2.23
CA PRO A 115 -8.28 -8.13 -1.64
C PRO A 115 -8.29 -8.14 -0.10
N LEU A 116 -7.28 -8.77 0.52
CA LEU A 116 -7.00 -8.58 1.95
C LEU A 116 -6.15 -7.31 2.08
N ASP A 117 -6.82 -6.17 2.17
CA ASP A 117 -6.20 -4.89 1.85
C ASP A 117 -6.05 -4.04 3.11
N TYR A 118 -4.84 -4.02 3.68
CA TYR A 118 -4.51 -3.16 4.82
C TYR A 118 -3.94 -1.81 4.38
N TYR A 119 -3.36 -1.75 3.17
CA TYR A 119 -2.99 -0.51 2.48
C TYR A 119 -4.01 -0.22 1.37
N GLN A 120 -5.27 -0.01 1.76
CA GLN A 120 -6.28 0.49 0.83
C GLN A 120 -5.95 1.93 0.45
N MET A 121 -6.09 2.25 -0.84
CA MET A 121 -6.13 3.59 -1.46
C MET A 121 -4.91 4.01 -2.28
N GLU A 122 -3.99 3.10 -2.61
CA GLU A 122 -2.81 3.45 -3.42
C GLU A 122 -2.81 2.80 -4.81
N LEU A 123 -2.05 3.44 -5.70
CA LEU A 123 -1.78 3.25 -7.14
C LEU A 123 -2.21 1.99 -7.90
N PHE A 124 -2.37 0.86 -7.23
CA PHE A 124 -2.62 -0.46 -7.78
C PHE A 124 -4.00 -1.04 -7.45
N ASP A 125 -4.75 -0.44 -6.51
CA ASP A 125 -6.03 -1.00 -6.03
C ASP A 125 -7.24 -0.58 -6.87
N LYS A 126 -7.08 0.46 -7.68
CA LYS A 126 -8.14 0.97 -8.54
C LYS A 126 -7.99 0.42 -9.96
N PRO A 127 -9.11 0.04 -10.63
CA PRO A 127 -9.14 -0.14 -12.07
C PRO A 127 -8.44 1.05 -12.72
N TRP A 128 -7.73 0.84 -13.83
CA TRP A 128 -6.97 1.90 -14.50
C TRP A 128 -7.77 3.21 -14.63
N ASN A 129 -9.07 3.08 -14.90
CA ASN A 129 -10.01 4.17 -15.11
C ASN A 129 -10.37 4.99 -13.85
N ASP A 130 -10.14 4.43 -12.66
CA ASP A 130 -10.55 5.03 -11.38
C ASP A 130 -9.33 5.58 -10.60
N ARG A 131 -8.12 5.48 -11.17
CA ARG A 131 -6.88 5.95 -10.55
C ARG A 131 -6.84 7.49 -10.51
N PRO A 132 -6.31 8.10 -9.44
CA PRO A 132 -6.40 9.56 -9.24
C PRO A 132 -5.65 10.42 -10.28
N TRP A 133 -4.75 9.85 -11.09
CA TRP A 133 -4.11 10.53 -12.25
C TRP A 133 -4.74 10.15 -13.60
N TYR A 134 -5.66 9.19 -13.67
CA TYR A 134 -6.35 8.88 -14.92
C TYR A 134 -7.33 10.00 -15.24
N ARG A 135 -7.02 10.80 -16.26
CA ARG A 135 -7.83 11.95 -16.70
C ARG A 135 -8.87 11.56 -17.77
N GLY A 136 -9.26 10.30 -17.87
CA GLY A 136 -10.08 9.83 -18.98
C GLY A 136 -9.39 10.00 -20.34
N PRO A 137 -10.11 9.75 -21.45
CA PRO A 137 -9.67 10.20 -22.77
C PRO A 137 -9.47 11.73 -22.77
N ILE A 138 -8.43 12.19 -23.49
CA ILE A 138 -8.05 13.61 -23.59
C ILE A 138 -9.29 14.46 -23.88
N GLY A 139 -9.75 15.23 -22.89
CA GLY A 139 -10.93 16.11 -23.00
C GLY A 139 -12.04 15.86 -21.97
N GLN A 140 -11.99 14.78 -21.18
CA GLN A 140 -12.92 14.58 -20.06
C GLN A 140 -12.27 15.00 -18.73
N LEU A 141 -12.72 16.12 -18.16
CA LEU A 141 -12.33 16.47 -16.79
C LEU A 141 -12.87 15.41 -15.82
N PRO A 142 -12.11 15.03 -14.77
CA PRO A 142 -12.59 14.10 -13.77
C PRO A 142 -13.85 14.65 -13.09
N LYS A 143 -14.89 13.83 -12.98
CA LYS A 143 -16.05 14.14 -12.14
C LYS A 143 -15.55 14.19 -10.70
N VAL A 144 -15.52 15.38 -10.12
CA VAL A 144 -15.33 15.55 -8.68
C VAL A 144 -16.58 15.01 -8.01
N GLU A 145 -16.55 13.76 -7.55
CA GLU A 145 -17.54 13.29 -6.60
C GLU A 145 -17.25 13.99 -5.27
N THR A 146 -18.05 15.02 -4.98
CA THR A 146 -18.13 15.61 -3.66
C THR A 146 -18.69 14.56 -2.70
N THR A 147 -17.82 13.80 -2.06
CA THR A 147 -18.21 12.94 -0.94
C THR A 147 -18.66 13.81 0.22
N GLY A 148 -19.98 14.00 0.28
CA GLY A 148 -20.82 14.14 1.47
C GLY A 148 -20.21 14.81 2.70
N ALA A 149 -20.28 16.14 2.76
CA ALA A 149 -20.63 16.80 4.00
C ALA A 149 -22.14 16.64 4.20
N GLY A 150 -22.56 15.83 5.17
CA GLY A 150 -23.96 15.76 5.61
C GLY A 150 -24.47 14.34 5.86
N LYS A 151 -24.30 13.84 7.08
CA LYS A 151 -25.33 13.81 8.13
C LYS A 151 -24.73 13.24 9.42
#